data_AF-A0A7M5WQ38-F1
#
_entry.id   AF-A0A7M5WQ38-F1
#
_cell.length_a   1.000
_cell.length_b   1.000
_cell.length_c   1.000
_cell.angle_alpha   90.00
_cell.angle_beta   90.00
_cell.angle_gamma   90.00
#
_symmetry.space_group_name_H-M   'P 1'
#
loop_
_entity.id
_entity.type
_entity.pdbx_description
1 polymer ?
#
loop_
_entity_poly.entity_id
_entity_poly.type
_entity_poly.pdbx_seq_one_letter_code
_entity_poly.pdbx_strand_id
1 'polypeptide(L)'
;MFRRNRIALLEAFDGNLIDGEEFLLLYDLNRSKSLNFPYWQYEHFDLDSKTDDECQAEFRFLKNDIYTLYEILTIPDKLKCYNGFKIDGLTALCVLLKRFAYPCRYLDMIPRFGLAVPQLSMISNLMMNFMYNTWGHLLTTLHQPWLSPRNLEEFCRVIHEKGAPLQNCFGFVDGTVRKLCRPGRNQRILYNGHKKVHAIKFQSVATPNGLVANLFGPVEGRRHDSTMLARSGLLPLLVQNAVDRNGGALCIYGDPAYPLRPQLITGFKGNNVTPLQRDWNKAMNKTRTSVEWVFGDIVNYYKFLDFHKNLKIQLSAV
;
A
#
# COMPACT_ATOMS: atom_id res chain seq x y z
N MET A 1 -5.42 -10.84 30.50
CA MET A 1 -4.97 -10.59 31.88
C MET A 1 -6.04 -9.82 32.65
N PHE A 2 -6.25 -8.51 32.41
CA PHE A 2 -7.25 -7.68 33.13
C PHE A 2 -8.66 -8.28 33.28
N ARG A 3 -9.26 -8.83 32.21
CA ARG A 3 -10.60 -9.47 32.30
C ARG A 3 -10.60 -10.71 33.20
N ARG A 4 -9.61 -11.60 33.08
CA ARG A 4 -9.49 -12.80 33.92
C ARG A 4 -9.31 -12.41 35.38
N ASN A 5 -8.46 -11.43 35.65
CA ASN A 5 -8.27 -10.90 37.00
C ASN A 5 -9.57 -10.30 37.56
N ARG A 6 -10.35 -9.58 36.76
CA ARG A 6 -11.64 -9.02 37.20
C ARG A 6 -12.72 -10.07 37.45
N ILE A 7 -12.73 -11.16 36.69
CA ILE A 7 -13.63 -12.30 36.95
C ILE A 7 -13.21 -12.98 38.27
N ALA A 8 -11.90 -13.26 38.44
CA ALA A 8 -11.38 -13.83 39.68
C ALA A 8 -11.62 -12.93 40.91
N LEU A 9 -11.54 -11.60 40.76
CA LEU A 9 -11.85 -10.65 41.83
C LEU A 9 -13.35 -10.64 42.19
N LEU A 10 -14.25 -10.82 41.22
CA LEU A 10 -15.69 -10.97 41.48
C LEU A 10 -15.97 -12.26 42.23
N GLU A 11 -15.36 -13.37 41.81
CA GLU A 11 -15.47 -14.66 42.49
C GLU A 11 -14.87 -14.61 43.91
N ALA A 12 -13.74 -13.92 44.09
CA ALA A 12 -13.12 -13.74 45.41
C ALA A 12 -13.97 -12.88 46.36
N PHE A 13 -14.61 -11.84 45.84
CA PHE A 13 -15.52 -11.00 46.63
C PHE A 13 -16.81 -11.76 47.00
N ASP A 14 -17.41 -12.48 46.05
CA ASP A 14 -18.58 -13.34 46.30
C ASP A 14 -18.27 -14.45 47.32
N GLY A 15 -17.03 -14.97 47.29
CA GLY A 15 -16.52 -15.95 48.24
C GLY A 15 -16.06 -15.38 49.59
N ASN A 16 -16.25 -14.09 49.87
CA ASN A 16 -15.77 -13.38 51.08
C ASN A 16 -14.26 -13.53 51.34
N LEU A 17 -13.44 -13.72 50.30
CA LEU A 17 -11.98 -13.80 50.40
C LEU A 17 -11.30 -12.43 50.44
N ILE A 18 -11.99 -11.39 49.97
CA ILE A 18 -11.57 -9.98 49.99
C ILE A 18 -12.75 -9.12 50.45
N ASP A 19 -12.47 -8.03 51.14
CA ASP A 19 -13.52 -7.10 51.58
C ASP A 19 -13.96 -6.11 50.48
N GLY A 20 -14.95 -5.27 50.79
CA GLY A 20 -15.51 -4.31 49.83
C GLY A 20 -14.54 -3.21 49.40
N GLU A 21 -13.65 -2.77 50.28
CA GLU A 21 -12.64 -1.75 49.95
C GLU A 21 -11.53 -2.35 49.09
N GLU A 22 -11.05 -3.55 49.45
CA GLU A 22 -10.08 -4.32 48.69
C GLU A 22 -10.61 -4.65 47.30
N PHE A 23 -11.86 -5.09 47.20
CA PHE A 23 -12.51 -5.35 45.92
C PHE A 23 -12.54 -4.09 45.05
N LEU A 24 -13.03 -2.96 45.57
CA LEU A 24 -13.09 -1.70 44.81
C LEU A 24 -11.72 -1.28 44.28
N LEU A 25 -10.70 -1.26 45.15
CA LEU A 25 -9.33 -0.89 44.80
C LEU A 25 -8.74 -1.83 43.74
N LEU A 26 -8.81 -3.14 43.95
CA LEU A 26 -8.24 -4.13 43.04
C LEU A 26 -9.01 -4.17 41.71
N TYR A 27 -10.33 -4.01 41.75
CA TYR A 27 -11.18 -4.02 40.56
C TYR A 27 -10.94 -2.80 39.66
N ASP A 28 -10.71 -1.63 40.26
CA ASP A 28 -10.32 -0.40 39.56
C ASP A 28 -8.87 -0.44 39.07
N LEU A 29 -7.92 -0.96 39.86
CA LEU A 29 -6.53 -1.18 39.44
C LEU A 29 -6.44 -2.16 38.26
N ASN A 30 -7.36 -3.13 38.19
CA ASN A 30 -7.46 -4.07 37.07
C ASN A 30 -8.41 -3.59 35.96
N ARG A 31 -8.88 -2.32 35.98
CA ARG A 31 -9.65 -1.73 34.89
C ARG A 31 -8.73 -1.43 33.71
N SER A 32 -9.00 -2.05 32.57
CA SER A 32 -8.28 -1.71 31.35
C SER A 32 -8.62 -0.29 30.91
N LYS A 33 -7.60 0.48 30.49
CA LYS A 33 -7.81 1.77 29.81
C LYS A 33 -8.47 1.61 28.43
N SER A 34 -8.48 0.40 27.86
CA SER A 34 -9.16 0.12 26.59
C SER A 34 -10.62 -0.27 26.83
N LEU A 35 -11.50 0.19 25.95
CA LEU A 35 -12.91 -0.23 25.91
C LEU A 35 -13.01 -1.77 25.85
N ASN A 36 -13.83 -2.34 26.73
CA ASN A 36 -14.03 -3.78 26.81
C ASN A 36 -15.20 -4.22 25.92
N PHE A 37 -14.92 -4.47 24.65
CA PHE A 37 -15.91 -5.00 23.70
C PHE A 37 -16.04 -6.52 23.84
N PRO A 38 -17.25 -7.09 23.73
CA PRO A 38 -17.49 -8.52 23.93
C PRO A 38 -17.10 -9.37 22.71
N TYR A 39 -15.84 -9.29 22.29
CA TYR A 39 -15.34 -10.01 21.10
C TYR A 39 -15.52 -11.54 21.20
N TRP A 40 -15.55 -12.09 22.41
CA TRP A 40 -15.75 -13.51 22.71
C TRP A 40 -17.17 -14.01 22.46
N GLN A 41 -18.12 -13.12 22.19
CA GLN A 41 -19.49 -13.50 21.82
C GLN A 41 -19.62 -13.82 20.31
N TYR A 42 -18.60 -13.50 19.52
CA TYR A 42 -18.58 -13.75 18.09
C TYR A 42 -17.77 -15.00 17.78
N GLU A 43 -18.20 -15.73 16.77
CA GLU A 43 -17.49 -16.90 16.28
C GLU A 43 -16.13 -16.54 15.68
N HIS A 44 -15.26 -17.53 15.66
CA HIS A 44 -13.99 -17.41 14.95
C HIS A 44 -14.24 -17.33 13.44
N PHE A 45 -13.39 -16.56 12.76
CA PHE A 45 -13.48 -16.41 11.32
C PHE A 45 -13.24 -17.74 10.59
N ASP A 46 -14.12 -18.04 9.65
CA ASP A 46 -14.00 -19.15 8.70
C ASP A 46 -14.31 -18.63 7.29
N LEU A 47 -13.34 -18.75 6.38
CA LEU A 47 -13.48 -18.31 5.00
C LEU A 47 -14.42 -19.22 4.20
N ASP A 48 -14.48 -20.51 4.53
CA ASP A 48 -15.29 -21.47 3.78
C ASP A 48 -16.78 -21.19 3.95
N SER A 49 -17.19 -20.64 5.10
CA SER A 49 -18.53 -20.15 5.38
C SER A 49 -18.99 -18.94 4.53
N LYS A 50 -18.14 -18.34 3.70
CA LYS A 50 -18.45 -17.11 2.95
C LYS A 50 -18.90 -17.41 1.52
N THR A 51 -19.70 -16.55 0.92
CA THR A 51 -19.99 -16.58 -0.52
C THR A 51 -18.96 -15.73 -1.30
N ASP A 52 -18.90 -15.91 -2.62
CA ASP A 52 -18.06 -15.05 -3.47
C ASP A 52 -18.48 -13.57 -3.40
N ASP A 53 -19.78 -13.29 -3.31
CA ASP A 53 -20.28 -11.93 -3.16
C ASP A 53 -19.84 -11.29 -1.83
N GLU A 54 -19.90 -12.05 -0.73
CA GLU A 54 -19.37 -11.60 0.56
C GLU A 54 -17.86 -11.36 0.49
N CYS A 55 -17.11 -12.29 -0.10
CA CYS A 55 -15.66 -12.16 -0.25
C CYS A 55 -15.29 -10.92 -1.09
N GLN A 56 -15.99 -10.70 -2.21
CA GLN A 56 -15.77 -9.54 -3.08
C GLN A 56 -16.11 -8.23 -2.38
N ALA A 57 -17.20 -8.19 -1.62
CA ALA A 57 -17.63 -6.99 -0.89
C ALA A 57 -16.68 -6.67 0.28
N GLU A 58 -16.20 -7.69 1.00
CA GLU A 58 -15.42 -7.51 2.22
C GLU A 58 -13.91 -7.44 1.99
N PHE A 59 -13.39 -8.23 1.06
CA PHE A 59 -11.96 -8.43 0.85
C PHE A 59 -11.48 -7.97 -0.52
N ARG A 60 -12.39 -7.65 -1.47
CA ARG A 60 -12.10 -7.26 -2.87
C ARG A 60 -11.59 -8.39 -3.77
N PHE A 61 -11.74 -9.64 -3.32
CA PHE A 61 -11.33 -10.84 -4.03
C PHE A 61 -12.42 -11.88 -3.95
N LEU A 62 -12.54 -12.74 -4.97
CA LEU A 62 -13.38 -13.94 -4.89
C LEU A 62 -12.76 -14.93 -3.90
N LYS A 63 -13.54 -15.89 -3.41
CA LYS A 63 -13.07 -16.82 -2.38
C LYS A 63 -11.82 -17.57 -2.84
N ASN A 64 -11.85 -18.13 -4.04
CA ASN A 64 -10.75 -18.92 -4.59
C ASN A 64 -9.51 -18.04 -4.85
N ASP A 65 -9.68 -16.77 -5.22
CA ASP A 65 -8.57 -15.84 -5.40
C ASP A 65 -7.83 -15.60 -4.06
N ILE A 66 -8.54 -15.58 -2.93
CA ILE A 66 -7.92 -15.44 -1.60
C ILE A 66 -7.05 -16.65 -1.29
N TYR A 67 -7.50 -17.86 -1.62
CA TYR A 67 -6.69 -19.07 -1.47
C TYR A 67 -5.45 -19.06 -2.38
N THR A 68 -5.62 -18.67 -3.65
CA THR A 68 -4.49 -18.51 -4.58
C THR A 68 -3.49 -17.46 -4.09
N LEU A 69 -3.97 -16.32 -3.58
CA LEU A 69 -3.11 -15.29 -2.97
C LEU A 69 -2.37 -15.83 -1.75
N TYR A 70 -3.05 -16.57 -0.88
CA TYR A 70 -2.45 -17.16 0.31
C TYR A 70 -1.26 -18.07 -0.05
N GLU A 71 -1.42 -18.91 -1.07
CA GLU A 71 -0.38 -19.81 -1.58
C GLU A 71 0.77 -19.03 -2.26
N ILE A 72 0.47 -18.16 -3.22
CA ILE A 72 1.48 -17.42 -4.01
C ILE A 72 2.30 -16.48 -3.12
N LEU A 73 1.67 -15.85 -2.12
CA LEU A 73 2.36 -14.99 -1.17
C LEU A 73 3.16 -15.78 -0.13
N THR A 74 3.11 -17.11 -0.18
CA THR A 74 3.83 -18.04 0.71
C THR A 74 3.58 -17.73 2.18
N ILE A 75 2.34 -17.43 2.52
CA ILE A 75 1.98 -17.03 3.88
C ILE A 75 2.07 -18.27 4.79
N PRO A 76 2.76 -18.19 5.95
CA PRO A 76 2.84 -19.31 6.87
C PRO A 76 1.48 -19.69 7.48
N ASP A 77 1.22 -20.99 7.63
CA ASP A 77 -0.01 -21.53 8.25
C ASP A 77 -0.32 -20.93 9.61
N LYS A 78 0.72 -20.63 10.39
CA LYS A 78 0.60 -19.95 11.68
C LYS A 78 1.58 -18.79 11.76
N LEU A 79 1.04 -17.63 12.09
CA LEU A 79 1.78 -16.41 12.37
C LEU A 79 1.80 -16.16 13.88
N LYS A 80 2.93 -15.67 14.39
CA LYS A 80 3.11 -15.31 15.80
C LYS A 80 3.29 -13.80 15.94
N CYS A 81 2.37 -13.15 16.64
CA CYS A 81 2.50 -11.74 17.03
C CYS A 81 3.60 -11.56 18.08
N TYR A 82 4.07 -10.32 18.25
CA TYR A 82 5.18 -10.00 19.17
C TYR A 82 4.90 -10.38 20.63
N ASN A 83 3.63 -10.41 21.05
CA ASN A 83 3.22 -10.81 22.40
C ASN A 83 3.02 -12.33 22.56
N GLY A 84 3.37 -13.12 21.54
CA GLY A 84 3.23 -14.57 21.53
C GLY A 84 1.87 -15.09 21.07
N PHE A 85 0.88 -14.22 20.82
CA PHE A 85 -0.40 -14.63 20.25
C PHE A 85 -0.20 -15.27 18.87
N LYS A 86 -0.83 -16.43 18.66
CA LYS A 86 -0.75 -17.16 17.39
C LYS A 86 -2.07 -17.01 16.64
N ILE A 87 -1.99 -16.84 15.32
CA ILE A 87 -3.14 -16.74 14.43
C ILE A 87 -2.90 -17.59 13.20
N ASP A 88 -3.99 -18.07 12.61
CA ASP A 88 -3.99 -18.70 11.30
C ASP A 88 -3.59 -17.73 10.19
N GLY A 89 -2.77 -18.19 9.24
CA GLY A 89 -2.24 -17.38 8.14
C GLY A 89 -3.32 -16.83 7.21
N LEU A 90 -4.30 -17.67 6.85
CA LEU A 90 -5.41 -17.28 5.98
C LEU A 90 -6.32 -16.26 6.66
N THR A 91 -6.57 -16.45 7.97
CA THR A 91 -7.29 -15.46 8.79
C THR A 91 -6.53 -14.13 8.84
N ALA A 92 -5.21 -14.17 9.01
CA ALA A 92 -4.38 -12.96 9.04
C ALA A 92 -4.40 -12.20 7.71
N LEU A 93 -4.37 -12.91 6.58
CA LEU A 93 -4.57 -12.35 5.25
C LEU A 93 -5.94 -11.66 5.15
N CYS A 94 -7.03 -12.32 5.57
CA CYS A 94 -8.38 -11.74 5.50
C CYS A 94 -8.54 -10.50 6.39
N VAL A 95 -7.91 -10.48 7.58
CA VAL A 95 -7.87 -9.29 8.46
C VAL A 95 -7.22 -8.11 7.74
N LEU A 96 -6.11 -8.34 7.05
CA LEU A 96 -5.43 -7.32 6.26
C LEU A 96 -6.29 -6.87 5.07
N LEU A 97 -6.82 -7.79 4.27
CA LEU A 97 -7.64 -7.47 3.10
C LEU A 97 -8.86 -6.63 3.50
N LYS A 98 -9.57 -7.04 4.55
CA LYS A 98 -10.71 -6.28 5.10
C LYS A 98 -10.31 -4.88 5.53
N ARG A 99 -9.15 -4.75 6.19
CA ARG A 99 -8.64 -3.47 6.65
C ARG A 99 -8.33 -2.52 5.50
N PHE A 100 -7.81 -3.04 4.39
CA PHE A 100 -7.41 -2.24 3.24
C PHE A 100 -8.55 -1.97 2.24
N ALA A 101 -9.58 -2.82 2.21
CA ALA A 101 -10.73 -2.72 1.31
C ALA A 101 -11.54 -1.41 1.48
N TYR A 102 -11.65 -0.90 2.71
CA TYR A 102 -12.32 0.37 3.01
C TYR A 102 -11.91 0.94 4.38
N PRO A 103 -11.94 2.27 4.59
CA PRO A 103 -11.74 2.87 5.91
C PRO A 103 -12.74 2.35 6.94
N CYS A 104 -12.25 1.64 7.96
CA CYS A 104 -13.01 1.18 9.11
C CYS A 104 -12.21 1.41 10.41
N ARG A 105 -12.82 1.25 11.58
CA ARG A 105 -12.11 1.11 12.85
C ARG A 105 -11.91 -0.38 13.13
N TYR A 106 -10.91 -0.75 13.92
CA TYR A 106 -10.74 -2.15 14.32
C TYR A 106 -11.94 -2.70 15.09
N LEU A 107 -12.66 -1.86 15.84
CA LEU A 107 -13.87 -2.31 16.53
C LEU A 107 -14.96 -2.79 15.54
N ASP A 108 -15.03 -2.17 14.36
CA ASP A 108 -16.01 -2.52 13.32
C ASP A 108 -15.68 -3.89 12.69
N MET A 109 -14.47 -4.42 12.92
CA MET A 109 -14.04 -5.74 12.44
C MET A 109 -14.26 -6.85 13.48
N ILE A 110 -14.57 -6.52 14.75
CA ILE A 110 -14.81 -7.52 15.80
C ILE A 110 -15.89 -8.53 15.39
N PRO A 111 -17.07 -8.11 14.88
CA PRO A 111 -18.13 -9.06 14.56
C PRO A 111 -17.75 -10.09 13.50
N ARG A 112 -16.81 -9.73 12.61
CA ARG A 112 -16.36 -10.60 11.53
C ARG A 112 -15.30 -11.60 11.96
N PHE A 113 -14.43 -11.23 12.90
CA PHE A 113 -13.26 -12.05 13.25
C PHE A 113 -13.29 -12.66 14.66
N GLY A 114 -14.14 -12.17 15.56
CA GLY A 114 -14.15 -12.63 16.96
C GLY A 114 -12.87 -12.30 17.72
N LEU A 115 -12.15 -11.26 17.30
CA LEU A 115 -10.85 -10.88 17.85
C LEU A 115 -10.91 -9.51 18.53
N ALA A 116 -10.16 -9.35 19.62
CA ALA A 116 -10.06 -8.08 20.31
C ALA A 116 -9.34 -7.03 19.43
N VAL A 117 -9.68 -5.74 19.61
CA VAL A 117 -9.04 -4.62 18.89
C VAL A 117 -7.50 -4.67 18.89
N PRO A 118 -6.82 -4.95 20.03
CA PRO A 118 -5.37 -5.08 20.02
C PRO A 118 -4.86 -6.21 19.13
N GLN A 119 -5.57 -7.35 19.09
CA GLN A 119 -5.20 -8.49 18.24
C GLN A 119 -5.34 -8.13 16.76
N LEU A 120 -6.47 -7.54 16.37
CA LEU A 120 -6.68 -7.07 14.98
C LEU A 120 -5.58 -6.10 14.54
N SER A 121 -5.22 -5.14 15.40
CA SER A 121 -4.11 -4.21 15.14
C SER A 121 -2.77 -4.94 14.97
N MET A 122 -2.45 -5.88 15.86
CA MET A 122 -1.21 -6.66 15.77
C MET A 122 -1.15 -7.49 14.49
N ILE A 123 -2.25 -8.15 14.12
CA ILE A 123 -2.34 -9.00 12.93
C ILE A 123 -2.19 -8.16 11.67
N SER A 124 -2.92 -7.04 11.54
CA SER A 124 -2.79 -6.16 10.37
C SER A 124 -1.34 -5.67 10.20
N ASN A 125 -0.69 -5.22 11.27
CA ASN A 125 0.71 -4.77 11.20
C ASN A 125 1.69 -5.91 10.89
N LEU A 126 1.49 -7.09 11.49
CA LEU A 126 2.32 -8.26 11.21
C LEU A 126 2.23 -8.66 9.74
N MET A 127 1.01 -8.72 9.19
CA MET A 127 0.77 -9.10 7.80
C MET A 127 1.31 -8.05 6.81
N MET A 128 1.11 -6.75 7.09
CA MET A 128 1.72 -5.66 6.31
C MET A 128 3.25 -5.78 6.26
N ASN A 129 3.90 -5.96 7.42
CA ASN A 129 5.35 -6.07 7.50
C ASN A 129 5.86 -7.33 6.83
N PHE A 130 5.17 -8.47 6.96
CA PHE A 130 5.53 -9.69 6.26
C PHE A 130 5.53 -9.46 4.75
N MET A 131 4.44 -8.95 4.17
CA MET A 131 4.37 -8.71 2.72
C MET A 131 5.45 -7.75 2.24
N TYR A 132 5.67 -6.66 2.97
CA TYR A 132 6.68 -5.67 2.59
C TYR A 132 8.10 -6.26 2.64
N ASN A 133 8.44 -6.98 3.71
CA ASN A 133 9.78 -7.55 3.88
C ASN A 133 10.05 -8.71 2.92
N THR A 134 9.04 -9.54 2.63
CA THR A 134 9.17 -10.68 1.73
C THR A 134 9.17 -10.25 0.27
N TRP A 135 8.24 -9.38 -0.14
CA TRP A 135 7.95 -9.13 -1.56
C TRP A 135 8.25 -7.70 -2.02
N GLY A 136 8.53 -6.76 -1.10
CA GLY A 136 8.77 -5.35 -1.45
C GLY A 136 9.94 -5.13 -2.41
N HIS A 137 10.93 -6.03 -2.41
CA HIS A 137 12.08 -5.98 -3.31
C HIS A 137 11.67 -6.08 -4.79
N LEU A 138 10.55 -6.75 -5.11
CA LEU A 138 10.01 -6.84 -6.48
C LEU A 138 9.59 -5.47 -7.05
N LEU A 139 9.35 -4.47 -6.21
CA LEU A 139 9.06 -3.11 -6.68
C LEU A 139 10.31 -2.25 -6.85
N THR A 140 11.50 -2.77 -6.52
CA THR A 140 12.76 -2.00 -6.56
C THR A 140 13.71 -2.44 -7.67
N THR A 141 13.44 -3.59 -8.31
CA THR A 141 14.27 -4.16 -9.38
C THR A 141 13.55 -4.19 -10.72
N LEU A 142 14.27 -3.87 -11.80
CA LEU A 142 13.80 -4.08 -13.17
C LEU A 142 14.19 -5.47 -13.71
N HIS A 143 15.02 -6.22 -12.98
CA HIS A 143 15.42 -7.56 -13.38
C HIS A 143 14.35 -8.58 -12.98
N GLN A 144 13.27 -8.62 -13.76
CA GLN A 144 12.14 -9.52 -13.54
C GLN A 144 11.77 -10.24 -14.84
N PRO A 145 11.32 -11.52 -14.79
CA PRO A 145 11.00 -12.28 -16.00
C PRO A 145 9.97 -11.58 -16.91
N TRP A 146 8.99 -10.89 -16.31
CA TRP A 146 7.95 -10.18 -17.05
C TRP A 146 8.45 -8.84 -17.67
N LEU A 147 9.64 -8.37 -17.28
CA LEU A 147 10.36 -7.23 -17.86
C LEU A 147 11.50 -7.68 -18.79
N SER A 148 11.41 -8.89 -19.36
CA SER A 148 12.38 -9.35 -20.35
C SER A 148 12.42 -8.45 -21.61
N PRO A 149 13.53 -8.38 -22.36
CA PRO A 149 13.63 -7.56 -23.58
C PRO A 149 12.49 -7.80 -24.58
N ARG A 150 12.03 -9.05 -24.72
CA ARG A 150 10.88 -9.41 -25.55
C ARG A 150 9.59 -8.72 -25.09
N ASN A 151 9.33 -8.69 -23.78
CA ASN A 151 8.14 -8.04 -23.24
C ASN A 151 8.26 -6.52 -23.29
N LEU A 152 9.46 -5.95 -23.10
CA LEU A 152 9.67 -4.52 -23.24
C LEU A 152 9.41 -4.05 -24.68
N GLU A 153 9.88 -4.79 -25.68
CA GLU A 153 9.56 -4.51 -27.09
C GLU A 153 8.05 -4.57 -27.36
N GLU A 154 7.35 -5.56 -26.78
CA GLU A 154 5.90 -5.66 -26.88
C GLU A 154 5.19 -4.44 -26.25
N PHE A 155 5.67 -3.98 -25.10
CA PHE A 155 5.16 -2.76 -24.47
C PHE A 155 5.40 -1.52 -25.35
N CYS A 156 6.57 -1.40 -25.96
CA CYS A 156 6.88 -0.35 -26.93
C CYS A 156 5.89 -0.36 -28.11
N ARG A 157 5.64 -1.54 -28.68
CA ARG A 157 4.70 -1.72 -29.79
C ARG A 157 3.30 -1.28 -29.40
N VAL A 158 2.76 -1.77 -28.28
CA VAL A 158 1.40 -1.44 -27.82
C VAL A 158 1.26 0.07 -27.50
N ILE A 159 2.29 0.68 -26.91
CA ILE A 159 2.31 2.13 -26.66
C ILE A 159 2.27 2.93 -27.97
N HIS A 160 3.08 2.52 -28.96
CA HIS A 160 3.12 3.14 -30.28
C HIS A 160 1.78 3.00 -31.02
N GLU A 161 1.20 1.80 -31.04
CA GLU A 161 -0.12 1.51 -31.64
C GLU A 161 -1.25 2.31 -30.99
N LYS A 162 -1.14 2.67 -29.71
CA LYS A 162 -2.07 3.55 -29.01
C LYS A 162 -1.98 5.02 -29.46
N GLY A 163 -0.98 5.37 -30.28
CA GLY A 163 -0.76 6.70 -30.83
C GLY A 163 0.41 7.47 -30.22
N ALA A 164 1.30 6.82 -29.47
CA ALA A 164 2.52 7.47 -29.00
C ALA A 164 3.52 7.62 -30.17
N PRO A 165 4.10 8.81 -30.40
CA PRO A 165 5.13 9.00 -31.42
C PRO A 165 6.42 8.20 -31.18
N LEU A 166 6.75 7.90 -29.93
CA LEU A 166 7.94 7.11 -29.58
C LEU A 166 7.72 5.63 -29.90
N GLN A 167 8.66 5.03 -30.63
CA GLN A 167 8.63 3.62 -31.00
C GLN A 167 9.37 2.73 -29.99
N ASN A 168 10.17 3.31 -29.10
CA ASN A 168 10.99 2.59 -28.11
C ASN A 168 10.62 2.92 -26.66
N CYS A 169 9.37 3.36 -26.41
CA CYS A 169 8.88 3.72 -25.09
C CYS A 169 8.11 2.54 -24.46
N PHE A 170 8.64 1.91 -23.41
CA PHE A 170 8.01 0.72 -22.81
C PHE A 170 7.15 1.02 -21.57
N GLY A 171 7.18 2.25 -21.05
CA GLY A 171 6.47 2.61 -19.83
C GLY A 171 6.55 4.09 -19.49
N PHE A 172 5.88 4.47 -18.40
CA PHE A 172 5.71 5.85 -18.00
C PHE A 172 6.13 6.06 -16.55
N VAL A 173 6.92 7.10 -16.28
CA VAL A 173 7.28 7.50 -14.92
C VAL A 173 6.53 8.73 -14.49
N ASP A 174 6.02 8.70 -13.27
CA ASP A 174 5.40 9.87 -12.65
C ASP A 174 5.54 9.86 -11.13
N GLY A 175 5.47 11.05 -10.55
CA GLY A 175 5.38 11.25 -9.12
C GLY A 175 3.92 11.28 -8.66
N THR A 176 3.63 10.70 -7.50
CA THR A 176 2.31 10.81 -6.86
C THR A 176 2.43 11.37 -5.45
N VAL A 177 1.49 12.25 -5.09
CA VAL A 177 1.41 12.90 -3.78
C VAL A 177 0.33 12.20 -2.96
N ARG A 178 0.72 11.62 -1.82
CA ARG A 178 -0.22 11.01 -0.87
C ARG A 178 -0.42 11.93 0.32
N LYS A 179 -1.64 12.48 0.41
CA LYS A 179 -2.06 13.38 1.48
C LYS A 179 -2.00 12.67 2.82
N LEU A 180 -1.65 13.41 3.85
CA LEU A 180 -1.54 12.93 5.21
C LEU A 180 -2.42 13.75 6.14
N CYS A 181 -2.73 13.15 7.29
CA CYS A 181 -3.23 13.89 8.43
C CYS A 181 -2.16 14.90 8.86
N ARG A 182 -2.59 16.08 9.30
CA ARG A 182 -1.66 17.12 9.76
C ARG A 182 -0.81 16.55 10.89
N PRO A 183 0.52 16.45 10.72
CA PRO A 183 1.37 15.81 11.72
C PRO A 183 1.59 16.77 12.90
N GLY A 184 1.73 16.22 14.11
CA GLY A 184 2.04 17.04 15.29
C GLY A 184 3.46 17.61 15.26
N ARG A 185 4.42 16.85 14.71
CA ARG A 185 5.84 17.20 14.56
C ARG A 185 6.24 17.24 13.08
N ASN A 186 7.35 17.91 12.75
CA ASN A 186 7.91 17.93 11.39
C ASN A 186 6.96 18.42 10.27
N GLN A 187 5.97 19.24 10.61
CA GLN A 187 4.97 19.78 9.66
C GLN A 187 5.62 20.41 8.42
N ARG A 188 6.63 21.26 8.62
CA ARG A 188 7.35 21.95 7.51
C ARG A 188 8.02 20.99 6.54
N ILE A 189 8.50 19.84 7.02
CA ILE A 189 9.18 18.85 6.19
C ILE A 189 8.17 18.12 5.28
N LEU A 190 6.99 17.84 5.82
CA LEU A 190 5.91 17.12 5.14
C LEU A 190 4.98 18.03 4.34
N TYR A 191 5.08 19.35 4.49
CA TYR A 191 4.24 20.29 3.76
C TYR A 191 4.67 20.41 2.29
N ASN A 192 3.75 20.08 1.39
CA ASN A 192 3.91 20.28 -0.05
C ASN A 192 3.36 21.67 -0.41
N GLY A 193 4.26 22.62 -0.72
CA GLY A 193 3.88 24.00 -1.02
C GLY A 193 3.04 24.16 -2.30
N HIS A 194 3.26 23.30 -3.30
CA HIS A 194 2.51 23.35 -4.55
C HIS A 194 1.06 22.89 -4.37
N LYS A 195 0.84 21.77 -3.66
CA LYS A 195 -0.49 21.22 -3.38
C LYS A 195 -1.15 21.82 -2.12
N LYS A 196 -0.42 22.63 -1.36
CA LYS A 196 -0.83 23.27 -0.09
C LYS A 196 -1.36 22.28 0.97
N VAL A 197 -0.78 21.09 1.05
CA VAL A 197 -1.20 20.00 1.96
C VAL A 197 0.02 19.31 2.60
N HIS A 198 -0.19 18.63 3.73
CA HIS A 198 0.81 17.70 4.27
C HIS A 198 0.76 16.40 3.48
N ALA A 199 1.90 15.93 3.03
CA ALA A 199 1.98 14.77 2.17
C ALA A 199 3.34 14.08 2.22
N ILE A 200 3.35 12.82 1.80
CA ILE A 200 4.52 12.11 1.30
C ILE A 200 4.39 11.93 -0.20
N LYS A 201 5.53 11.76 -0.87
CA LYS A 201 5.58 11.51 -2.30
C LYS A 201 6.14 10.13 -2.60
N PHE A 202 5.69 9.58 -3.72
CA PHE A 202 6.24 8.38 -4.33
C PHE A 202 6.53 8.67 -5.79
N GLN A 203 7.46 7.93 -6.37
CA GLN A 203 7.72 7.88 -7.81
C GLN A 203 7.50 6.45 -8.27
N SER A 204 6.90 6.26 -9.44
CA SER A 204 6.68 4.93 -9.96
C SER A 204 6.79 4.88 -11.48
N VAL A 205 7.19 3.72 -11.99
CA VAL A 205 7.13 3.36 -13.40
C VAL A 205 5.95 2.42 -13.62
N ALA A 206 4.97 2.84 -14.40
CA ALA A 206 3.86 2.01 -14.85
C ALA A 206 4.12 1.45 -16.24
N THR A 207 3.72 0.20 -16.46
CA THR A 207 3.85 -0.50 -17.75
C THR A 207 2.47 -0.83 -18.34
N PRO A 208 2.36 -1.09 -19.66
CA PRO A 208 1.08 -1.31 -20.33
C PRO A 208 0.23 -2.47 -19.81
N ASN A 209 0.84 -3.46 -19.15
CA ASN A 209 0.12 -4.58 -18.54
C ASN A 209 -0.54 -4.22 -17.18
N GLY A 210 -0.48 -2.95 -16.76
CA GLY A 210 -1.06 -2.46 -15.50
C GLY A 210 -0.18 -2.68 -14.27
N LEU A 211 1.00 -3.30 -14.43
CA LEU A 211 1.93 -3.52 -13.32
C LEU A 211 2.87 -2.34 -13.10
N VAL A 212 3.27 -2.18 -11.84
CA VAL A 212 4.30 -1.26 -11.40
C VAL A 212 5.66 -1.94 -11.58
N ALA A 213 6.47 -1.43 -12.51
CA ALA A 213 7.83 -1.93 -12.75
C ALA A 213 8.83 -1.43 -11.72
N ASN A 214 8.61 -0.23 -11.18
CA ASN A 214 9.44 0.33 -10.13
C ASN A 214 8.62 1.27 -9.23
N LEU A 215 8.92 1.27 -7.93
CA LEU A 215 8.35 2.16 -6.93
C LEU A 215 9.45 2.67 -6.01
N PHE A 216 9.51 3.99 -5.83
CA PHE A 216 10.39 4.65 -4.89
C PHE A 216 9.63 5.59 -3.96
N GLY A 217 9.99 5.56 -2.69
CA GLY A 217 9.39 6.37 -1.63
C GLY A 217 9.27 5.58 -0.33
N PRO A 218 8.66 6.16 0.71
CA PRO A 218 8.12 7.52 0.77
C PRO A 218 9.21 8.60 0.82
N VAL A 219 8.95 9.74 0.19
CA VAL A 219 9.81 10.95 0.23
C VAL A 219 9.02 12.12 0.84
N GLU A 220 9.71 13.05 1.48
CA GLU A 220 9.07 14.20 2.12
C GLU A 220 8.34 15.10 1.11
N GLY A 221 7.11 15.52 1.44
CA GLY A 221 6.21 16.24 0.53
C GLY A 221 6.76 17.52 -0.11
N ARG A 222 7.74 18.17 0.53
CA ARG A 222 8.40 19.38 0.03
C ARG A 222 9.39 19.14 -1.11
N ARG A 223 9.85 17.90 -1.32
CA ARG A 223 10.92 17.59 -2.29
C ARG A 223 10.39 17.65 -3.72
N HIS A 224 11.25 18.06 -4.65
CA HIS A 224 10.96 18.04 -6.08
C HIS A 224 11.13 16.63 -6.67
N ASP A 225 10.44 16.37 -7.77
CA ASP A 225 10.39 15.03 -8.37
C ASP A 225 11.74 14.64 -8.99
N SER A 226 12.51 15.62 -9.46
CA SER A 226 13.91 15.44 -9.87
C SER A 226 14.82 14.94 -8.73
N THR A 227 14.58 15.39 -7.50
CA THR A 227 15.29 14.89 -6.31
C THR A 227 14.89 13.44 -6.01
N MET A 228 13.63 13.07 -6.21
CA MET A 228 13.19 11.68 -6.06
C MET A 228 13.85 10.78 -7.09
N LEU A 229 13.91 11.20 -8.36
CA LEU A 229 14.60 10.46 -9.41
C LEU A 229 16.06 10.18 -9.03
N ALA A 230 16.79 11.21 -8.60
CA ALA A 230 18.19 11.04 -8.21
C ALA A 230 18.36 10.07 -7.04
N ARG A 231 17.49 10.14 -6.02
CA ARG A 231 17.52 9.25 -4.85
C ARG A 231 17.05 7.83 -5.13
N SER A 232 16.21 7.64 -6.16
CA SER A 232 15.63 6.33 -6.48
C SER A 232 16.63 5.33 -7.05
N GLY A 233 17.74 5.80 -7.63
CA GLY A 233 18.63 4.93 -8.39
C GLY A 233 18.02 4.39 -9.69
N LEU A 234 16.87 4.91 -10.13
CA LEU A 234 16.14 4.42 -11.31
C LEU A 234 16.96 4.56 -12.61
N LEU A 235 17.71 5.65 -12.77
CA LEU A 235 18.47 5.90 -14.01
C LEU A 235 19.53 4.81 -14.28
N PRO A 236 20.42 4.45 -13.33
CA PRO A 236 21.30 3.30 -13.48
C PRO A 236 20.56 1.98 -13.80
N LEU A 237 19.43 1.72 -13.13
CA LEU A 237 18.65 0.51 -13.39
C LEU A 237 18.11 0.48 -14.83
N LEU A 238 17.64 1.60 -15.36
CA LEU A 238 17.18 1.72 -16.74
C LEU A 238 18.33 1.51 -17.73
N VAL A 239 19.50 2.10 -17.49
CA VAL A 239 20.66 1.91 -18.38
C VAL A 239 21.03 0.43 -18.49
N GLN A 240 20.91 -0.32 -17.40
CA GLN A 240 21.27 -1.74 -17.39
C GLN A 240 20.17 -2.66 -17.95
N ASN A 241 18.89 -2.33 -17.75
CA ASN A 241 17.78 -3.28 -17.98
C ASN A 241 16.81 -2.85 -19.09
N ALA A 242 16.76 -1.57 -19.46
CA ALA A 242 15.87 -1.07 -20.52
C ALA A 242 16.51 -1.23 -21.90
N VAL A 243 16.66 -2.48 -22.34
CA VAL A 243 17.23 -2.82 -23.64
C VAL A 243 16.31 -3.75 -24.43
N ASP A 244 16.34 -3.62 -25.75
CA ASP A 244 15.69 -4.54 -26.68
C ASP A 244 16.51 -5.83 -26.84
N ARG A 245 16.02 -6.78 -27.65
CA ARG A 245 16.69 -8.07 -27.90
C ARG A 245 18.05 -7.94 -28.59
N ASN A 246 18.32 -6.81 -29.24
CA ASN A 246 19.57 -6.50 -29.93
C ASN A 246 20.51 -5.63 -29.06
N GLY A 247 20.12 -5.30 -27.83
CA GLY A 247 20.88 -4.39 -26.96
C GLY A 247 20.67 -2.90 -27.24
N GLY A 248 19.71 -2.56 -28.11
CA GLY A 248 19.28 -1.19 -28.35
C GLY A 248 18.58 -0.58 -27.14
N ALA A 249 18.83 0.71 -26.87
CA ALA A 249 18.27 1.38 -25.71
C ALA A 249 16.75 1.63 -25.86
N LEU A 250 15.99 1.14 -24.89
CA LEU A 250 14.59 1.48 -24.68
C LEU A 250 14.47 2.59 -23.64
N CYS A 251 13.34 3.29 -23.67
CA CYS A 251 13.09 4.41 -22.79
C CYS A 251 11.75 4.30 -22.07
N ILE A 252 11.65 5.03 -20.96
CA ILE A 252 10.38 5.41 -20.37
C ILE A 252 10.10 6.88 -20.67
N TYR A 253 8.83 7.27 -20.63
CA TYR A 253 8.43 8.66 -20.80
C TYR A 253 7.96 9.28 -19.48
N GLY A 254 8.47 10.47 -19.17
CA GLY A 254 8.15 11.21 -17.95
C GLY A 254 7.62 12.61 -18.23
N ASP A 255 7.15 13.27 -17.17
CA ASP A 255 6.81 14.69 -17.22
C ASP A 255 8.02 15.59 -17.63
N PRO A 256 7.78 16.84 -18.08
CA PRO A 256 8.87 17.75 -18.48
C PRO A 256 9.83 18.21 -17.37
N ALA A 257 9.52 17.95 -16.10
CA ALA A 257 10.39 18.25 -14.96
C ALA A 257 11.52 17.22 -14.79
N TYR A 258 11.39 16.05 -15.40
CA TYR A 258 12.46 15.07 -15.51
C TYR A 258 13.59 15.50 -16.47
N PRO A 259 14.82 15.02 -16.26
CA PRO A 259 15.93 15.26 -17.18
C PRO A 259 15.74 14.44 -18.46
N LEU A 260 16.09 15.03 -19.61
CA LEU A 260 16.17 14.30 -20.87
C LEU A 260 17.41 13.39 -20.87
N ARG A 261 17.21 12.10 -21.15
CA ARG A 261 18.24 11.05 -21.24
C ARG A 261 17.81 9.99 -22.28
N PRO A 262 18.73 9.16 -22.80
CA PRO A 262 18.38 8.10 -23.75
C PRO A 262 17.30 7.14 -23.20
N GLN A 263 17.35 6.79 -21.92
CA GLN A 263 16.38 5.90 -21.27
C GLN A 263 15.19 6.64 -20.60
N LEU A 264 15.20 7.97 -20.59
CA LEU A 264 14.12 8.78 -20.00
C LEU A 264 13.84 10.01 -20.89
N ILE A 265 12.78 9.89 -21.69
CA ILE A 265 12.36 10.93 -22.62
C ILE A 265 11.29 11.80 -21.97
N THR A 266 11.31 13.09 -22.29
CA THR A 266 10.33 14.07 -21.79
C THR A 266 9.83 14.93 -22.93
N GLY A 267 8.68 15.57 -22.72
CA GLY A 267 8.09 16.48 -23.70
C GLY A 267 8.96 17.70 -23.99
N PHE A 268 8.82 18.24 -25.21
CA PHE A 268 9.42 19.50 -25.60
C PHE A 268 8.95 20.62 -24.67
N LYS A 269 9.87 21.47 -24.19
CA LYS A 269 9.62 22.53 -23.21
C LYS A 269 10.25 23.87 -23.63
N GLY A 270 9.75 24.97 -23.07
CA GLY A 270 10.22 26.33 -23.32
C GLY A 270 9.20 27.19 -24.08
N ASN A 271 9.58 28.43 -24.40
CA ASN A 271 8.67 29.40 -25.03
C ASN A 271 8.51 29.19 -26.54
N ASN A 272 9.42 28.44 -27.18
CA ASN A 272 9.49 28.29 -28.63
C ASN A 272 9.03 26.88 -29.11
N VAL A 273 8.00 26.31 -28.48
CA VAL A 273 7.46 24.99 -28.90
C VAL A 273 6.66 25.15 -30.19
N THR A 274 7.15 24.53 -31.26
CA THR A 274 6.52 24.55 -32.59
C THR A 274 5.19 23.81 -32.59
N PRO A 275 4.28 24.06 -33.56
CA PRO A 275 3.03 23.30 -33.68
C PRO A 275 3.26 21.78 -33.70
N LEU A 276 4.25 21.31 -34.49
CA LEU A 276 4.59 19.88 -34.57
C LEU A 276 5.04 19.31 -33.21
N GLN A 277 5.82 20.06 -32.45
CA GLN A 277 6.24 19.64 -31.10
C GLN A 277 5.07 19.64 -30.11
N ARG A 278 4.10 20.54 -30.26
CA ARG A 278 2.87 20.52 -29.44
C ARG A 278 2.02 19.30 -29.76
N ASP A 279 1.88 18.95 -31.03
CA ASP A 279 1.14 17.77 -31.45
C ASP A 279 1.82 16.49 -30.95
N TRP A 280 3.14 16.43 -31.03
CA TRP A 280 3.94 15.35 -30.44
C TRP A 280 3.72 15.25 -28.92
N ASN A 281 3.83 16.37 -28.19
CA ASN A 281 3.61 16.41 -26.74
C ASN A 281 2.19 15.98 -26.39
N LYS A 282 1.19 16.42 -27.16
CA LYS A 282 -0.22 16.05 -26.96
C LYS A 282 -0.42 14.54 -27.14
N ALA A 283 0.19 13.95 -28.16
CA ALA A 283 0.13 12.52 -28.41
C ALA A 283 0.80 11.70 -27.30
N MET A 284 2.01 12.08 -26.86
CA MET A 284 2.69 11.42 -25.73
C MET A 284 1.95 11.60 -24.40
N ASN A 285 1.42 12.79 -24.12
CA ASN A 285 0.70 13.04 -22.86
C ASN A 285 -0.61 12.24 -22.79
N LYS A 286 -1.27 12.00 -23.92
CA LYS A 286 -2.48 11.17 -24.00
C LYS A 286 -2.20 9.71 -23.60
N THR A 287 -1.08 9.15 -24.02
CA THR A 287 -0.70 7.78 -23.65
C THR A 287 -0.15 7.71 -22.23
N ARG A 288 0.60 8.73 -21.79
CA ARG A 288 1.14 8.83 -20.43
C ARG A 288 0.07 8.78 -19.34
N THR A 289 -1.17 9.22 -19.61
CA THR A 289 -2.27 9.20 -18.62
C THR A 289 -2.48 7.82 -17.98
N SER A 290 -2.04 6.73 -18.61
CA SER A 290 -2.11 5.38 -18.02
C SER A 290 -1.36 5.26 -16.68
N VAL A 291 -0.27 6.00 -16.44
CA VAL A 291 0.42 5.99 -15.13
C VAL A 291 -0.46 6.57 -14.03
N GLU A 292 -1.23 7.61 -14.36
CA GLU A 292 -2.17 8.24 -13.44
C GLU A 292 -3.34 7.30 -13.12
N TRP A 293 -3.77 6.49 -14.10
CA TRP A 293 -4.76 5.43 -13.89
C TRP A 293 -4.26 4.36 -12.94
N VAL A 294 -3.03 3.86 -13.09
CA VAL A 294 -2.45 2.89 -12.14
C VAL A 294 -2.43 3.43 -10.71
N PHE A 295 -2.10 4.71 -10.53
CA PHE A 295 -2.18 5.35 -9.21
C PHE A 295 -3.60 5.49 -8.66
N GLY A 296 -4.58 5.69 -9.54
CA GLY A 296 -6.00 5.71 -9.21
C GLY A 296 -6.51 4.33 -8.80
N ASP A 297 -6.17 3.31 -9.59
CA ASP A 297 -6.56 1.92 -9.36
C ASP A 297 -6.09 1.40 -8.00
N ILE A 298 -4.83 1.66 -7.63
CA ILE A 298 -4.30 1.28 -6.30
C ILE A 298 -5.17 1.83 -5.16
N VAL A 299 -5.63 3.08 -5.29
CA VAL A 299 -6.47 3.73 -4.26
C VAL A 299 -7.91 3.25 -4.33
N ASN A 300 -8.43 2.95 -5.52
CA ASN A 300 -9.77 2.43 -5.71
C ASN A 300 -9.92 1.01 -5.16
N TYR A 301 -8.92 0.15 -5.38
CA TYR A 301 -8.87 -1.19 -4.80
C TYR A 301 -8.64 -1.15 -3.28
N TYR A 302 -7.74 -0.27 -2.83
CA TYR A 302 -7.38 -0.14 -1.42
C TYR A 302 -7.82 1.22 -0.84
N LYS A 303 -9.13 1.45 -0.77
CA LYS A 303 -9.73 2.72 -0.31
C LYS A 303 -9.28 3.17 1.08
N PHE A 304 -8.81 2.24 1.91
CA PHE A 304 -8.16 2.59 3.19
C PHE A 304 -7.03 3.62 3.02
N LEU A 305 -6.28 3.53 1.91
CA LEU A 305 -5.18 4.43 1.59
C LEU A 305 -5.63 5.82 1.11
N ASP A 306 -6.91 6.01 0.75
CA ASP A 306 -7.42 7.32 0.35
C ASP A 306 -7.82 8.21 1.54
N PHE A 307 -8.02 7.59 2.71
CA PHE A 307 -8.50 8.31 3.88
C PHE A 307 -7.35 8.98 4.64
N HIS A 308 -6.87 10.08 4.07
CA HIS A 308 -5.73 10.85 4.60
C HIS A 308 -5.87 11.26 6.07
N LYS A 309 -7.09 11.44 6.59
CA LYS A 309 -7.32 11.74 8.02
C LYS A 309 -6.80 10.64 8.97
N ASN A 310 -6.72 9.39 8.51
CA ASN A 310 -6.13 8.27 9.24
C ASN A 310 -4.67 7.98 8.86
N LEU A 311 -4.14 8.60 7.80
CA LEU A 311 -2.73 8.49 7.43
C LEU A 311 -1.88 9.43 8.30
N LYS A 312 -1.54 8.96 9.49
CA LYS A 312 -0.72 9.67 10.47
C LYS A 312 0.72 9.15 10.39
N ILE A 313 1.70 10.06 10.30
CA ILE A 313 3.12 9.71 10.40
C ILE A 313 3.52 9.61 11.87
N GLN A 314 4.33 8.59 12.20
CA GLN A 314 4.82 8.27 13.57
C GLN A 314 3.72 7.88 14.57
N LEU A 315 2.50 7.66 14.10
CA LEU A 315 1.37 7.22 14.91
C LEU A 315 0.69 6.06 14.19
N SER A 316 0.06 5.16 14.94
CA SER A 316 -0.79 4.13 14.35
C SER A 316 -1.97 4.79 13.62
N ALA A 317 -2.39 4.23 12.48
CA ALA A 317 -3.54 4.68 11.68
C ALA A 317 -4.90 4.37 12.32
N VAL A 318 -4.93 4.38 13.65
CA VAL A 318 -6.05 3.99 14.53
C VAL A 318 -6.50 5.20 15.32
#